data_AF-A0A948XXM7-F1
#
_entry.id   AF-A0A948XXM7-F1
#
_cell.length_a   1.000
_cell.length_b   1.000
_cell.length_c   1.000
_cell.angle_alpha   90.00
_cell.angle_beta   90.00
_cell.angle_gamma   90.00
#
_symmetry.space_group_name_H-M   'P 1'
#
loop_
_entity.id
_entity.type
_entity.pdbx_description
1 polymer ?
#
loop_
_entity_poly.entity_id
_entity_poly.type
_entity_poly.pdbx_seq_one_letter_code
_entity_poly.pdbx_strand_id
1 'polypeptide(L)'
;MTEFRVRSADERREDILLRASGMGIDETFIATLVDTFYMRVRAHPVLGPVFGAAITDWDPHLARMKDFWSSVALNSGRYSGRPVPAHMKHTHIRNWHFNIWLALFHQTLIDTAKTPDAVVYFMERAERIGHSMQLALFDDAVFDPPLSRD
;
A
#
# COMPACT_ATOMS: atom_id res chain seq x y z
N MET A 1 41.32 -8.07 4.95
CA MET A 1 40.43 -8.40 3.81
C MET A 1 39.03 -8.52 4.36
N THR A 2 38.19 -7.51 4.16
CA THR A 2 36.81 -7.53 4.66
C THR A 2 35.99 -8.41 3.72
N GLU A 3 35.59 -9.60 4.18
CA GLU A 3 34.69 -10.47 3.42
C GLU A 3 33.30 -9.82 3.33
N PHE A 4 32.90 -9.45 2.11
CA PHE A 4 31.53 -9.05 1.81
C PHE A 4 30.64 -10.30 1.81
N ARG A 5 30.08 -10.66 2.96
CA ARG A 5 29.02 -11.68 3.02
C ARG A 5 27.70 -11.05 2.59
N VAL A 6 27.21 -11.44 1.41
CA VAL A 6 25.85 -11.10 0.96
C VAL A 6 24.86 -11.85 1.85
N ARG A 7 23.98 -11.12 2.55
CA ARG A 7 22.93 -11.75 3.37
C ARG A 7 22.01 -12.63 2.52
N SER A 8 21.55 -13.76 3.05
CA SER A 8 20.54 -14.59 2.39
C SER A 8 19.18 -13.88 2.36
N ALA A 9 18.23 -14.39 1.56
CA ALA A 9 16.87 -13.86 1.55
C ALA A 9 16.16 -14.04 2.90
N ASP A 10 16.46 -15.14 3.59
CA ASP A 10 15.91 -15.46 4.89
C ASP A 10 16.45 -14.53 5.98
N GLU A 11 17.77 -14.29 6.00
CA GLU A 11 18.39 -13.34 6.94
C GLU A 11 17.79 -11.92 6.78
N ARG A 12 17.57 -11.46 5.54
CA ARG A 12 16.90 -10.18 5.28
C ARG A 12 15.47 -10.16 5.78
N ARG A 13 14.74 -11.27 5.66
CA ARG A 13 13.35 -11.39 6.12
C ARG A 13 13.28 -11.36 7.65
N GLU A 14 14.16 -12.10 8.32
CA GLU A 14 14.27 -12.08 9.78
C GLU A 14 14.59 -10.67 10.30
N ASP A 15 15.54 -9.97 9.67
CA ASP A 15 15.86 -8.58 10.02
C ASP A 15 14.65 -7.65 9.89
N ILE A 16 13.85 -7.81 8.83
CA ILE A 16 12.62 -7.03 8.63
C ILE A 16 11.61 -7.33 9.73
N LEU A 17 11.40 -8.61 10.05
CA LEU A 17 10.46 -9.04 11.08
C LEU A 17 10.86 -8.54 12.46
N LEU A 18 12.14 -8.59 12.81
CA LEU A 18 12.65 -8.08 14.09
C LEU A 18 12.46 -6.56 14.21
N ARG A 19 12.79 -5.81 13.14
CA ARG A 19 12.58 -4.36 13.11
C ARG A 19 11.10 -4.01 13.20
N ALA A 20 10.26 -4.68 12.42
CA ALA A 20 8.81 -4.49 12.42
C ALA A 20 8.22 -4.76 13.81
N SER A 21 8.61 -5.87 14.44
CA SER A 21 8.20 -6.19 15.81
C SER A 21 8.64 -5.13 16.81
N GLY A 22 9.85 -4.57 16.67
CA GLY A 22 10.34 -3.47 17.51
C GLY A 22 9.51 -2.19 17.41
N MET A 23 8.88 -1.96 16.25
CA MET A 23 7.93 -0.85 16.03
C MET A 23 6.49 -1.20 16.45
N GLY A 24 6.25 -2.41 16.95
CA GLY A 24 4.91 -2.91 17.30
C GLY A 24 4.05 -3.32 16.10
N ILE A 25 4.68 -3.55 14.95
CA ILE A 25 4.02 -4.00 13.72
C ILE A 25 3.93 -5.53 13.74
N ASP A 26 2.70 -6.02 13.84
CA ASP A 26 2.34 -7.44 13.75
C ASP A 26 1.07 -7.60 12.89
N GLU A 27 0.66 -8.84 12.64
CA GLU A 27 -0.53 -9.13 11.82
C GLU A 27 -1.83 -8.62 12.43
N THR A 28 -1.91 -8.55 13.76
CA THR A 28 -3.08 -8.04 14.48
C THR A 28 -3.21 -6.53 14.28
N PHE A 29 -2.09 -5.81 14.37
CA PHE A 29 -2.03 -4.39 14.06
C PHE A 29 -2.38 -4.13 12.60
N ILE A 30 -1.82 -4.89 11.65
CA ILE A 30 -2.14 -4.73 10.22
C ILE A 30 -3.63 -4.95 9.97
N ALA A 31 -4.24 -5.99 10.56
CA ALA A 31 -5.67 -6.21 10.45
C ALA A 31 -6.49 -5.01 10.97
N THR A 32 -6.12 -4.47 12.14
CA THR A 32 -6.77 -3.32 12.76
C THR A 32 -6.64 -2.06 11.91
N LEU A 33 -5.44 -1.78 11.40
CA LEU A 33 -5.15 -0.66 10.51
C LEU A 33 -6.00 -0.75 9.24
N VAL A 34 -6.01 -1.90 8.57
CA VAL A 34 -6.77 -2.11 7.33
C VAL A 34 -8.27 -1.96 7.57
N ASP A 35 -8.81 -2.62 8.59
CA ASP A 35 -10.26 -2.56 8.87
C ASP A 35 -10.69 -1.14 9.22
N THR A 36 -9.92 -0.43 10.05
CA THR A 36 -10.19 0.97 10.42
C THR A 36 -10.08 1.90 9.23
N PHE A 37 -9.04 1.71 8.40
CA PHE A 37 -8.81 2.55 7.23
C PHE A 37 -9.95 2.42 6.22
N TYR A 38 -10.36 1.19 5.89
CA TYR A 38 -11.41 0.98 4.91
C TYR A 38 -12.80 1.31 5.44
N MET A 39 -13.05 1.18 6.75
CA MET A 39 -14.24 1.77 7.38
C MET A 39 -14.30 3.28 7.11
N ARG A 40 -13.18 4.00 7.29
CA ARG A 40 -13.10 5.44 7.02
C ARG A 40 -13.23 5.78 5.54
N VAL A 41 -12.58 5.00 4.66
CA VAL A 41 -12.69 5.17 3.20
C VAL A 41 -14.15 5.08 2.75
N ARG A 42 -14.89 4.10 3.26
CA ARG A 42 -16.32 3.90 2.95
C ARG A 42 -17.19 5.07 3.39
N ALA A 43 -16.88 5.64 4.55
CA ALA A 43 -17.62 6.79 5.11
C ALA A 43 -17.20 8.14 4.50
N HIS A 44 -16.04 8.21 3.85
CA HIS A 44 -15.51 9.46 3.33
C HIS A 44 -16.36 9.95 2.13
N PRO A 45 -16.81 11.22 2.10
CA PRO A 45 -17.75 11.70 1.08
C PRO A 45 -17.20 11.66 -0.35
N VAL A 46 -15.89 11.83 -0.51
CA VAL A 46 -15.20 11.70 -1.81
C VAL A 46 -14.80 10.26 -2.14
N LEU A 47 -14.03 9.58 -1.27
CA LEU A 47 -13.49 8.25 -1.57
C LEU A 47 -14.58 7.17 -1.55
N GLY A 48 -15.59 7.29 -0.68
CA GLY A 48 -16.67 6.33 -0.54
C GLY A 48 -17.34 5.98 -1.87
N PRO A 49 -17.82 6.97 -2.66
CA PRO A 49 -18.35 6.74 -3.99
C PRO A 49 -17.33 6.11 -4.98
N VAL A 50 -16.06 6.53 -4.94
CA VAL A 50 -15.01 6.00 -5.81
C VAL A 50 -14.79 4.50 -5.57
N PHE A 51 -14.67 4.09 -4.32
CA PHE A 51 -14.51 2.70 -3.93
C PHE A 51 -15.81 1.90 -4.09
N GLY A 52 -16.96 2.49 -3.75
CA GLY A 52 -18.27 1.86 -3.86
C GLY A 52 -18.68 1.53 -5.30
N ALA A 53 -18.19 2.29 -6.29
CA ALA A 53 -18.36 1.95 -7.70
C ALA A 53 -17.52 0.73 -8.15
N ALA A 54 -16.45 0.40 -7.41
CA ALA A 54 -15.49 -0.65 -7.78
C ALA A 54 -15.61 -1.93 -6.94
N ILE A 55 -16.09 -1.81 -5.69
CA ILE A 55 -16.10 -2.88 -4.69
C ILE A 55 -17.53 -3.09 -4.20
N THR A 56 -18.13 -4.19 -4.64
CA THR A 56 -19.45 -4.64 -4.19
C THR A 56 -19.35 -5.61 -3.01
N ASP A 57 -18.34 -6.49 -3.04
CA ASP A 57 -18.04 -7.42 -1.95
C ASP A 57 -16.79 -6.98 -1.17
N TRP A 58 -17.01 -6.57 0.08
CA TRP A 58 -15.98 -5.96 0.92
C TRP A 58 -15.10 -6.99 1.61
N ASP A 59 -15.63 -8.16 1.99
CA ASP A 59 -14.87 -9.10 2.81
C ASP A 59 -13.64 -9.68 2.06
N PRO A 60 -13.76 -10.12 0.80
CA PRO A 60 -12.60 -10.54 0.00
C PRO A 60 -11.65 -9.38 -0.30
N HIS A 61 -12.17 -8.16 -0.43
CA HIS A 61 -11.33 -6.98 -0.64
C HIS A 61 -10.47 -6.70 0.60
N LEU A 62 -11.07 -6.68 1.80
CA LEU A 62 -10.36 -6.45 3.05
C LEU A 62 -9.34 -7.55 3.33
N ALA A 63 -9.67 -8.82 3.10
CA ALA A 63 -8.72 -9.93 3.22
C ALA A 63 -7.49 -9.71 2.31
N ARG A 64 -7.72 -9.35 1.04
CA ARG A 64 -6.63 -9.05 0.09
C ARG A 64 -5.78 -7.85 0.54
N MET A 65 -6.40 -6.83 1.14
CA MET A 65 -5.68 -5.65 1.62
C MET A 65 -4.84 -5.95 2.87
N LYS A 66 -5.30 -6.86 3.74
CA LYS A 66 -4.50 -7.38 4.86
C LYS A 66 -3.26 -8.12 4.34
N ASP A 67 -3.43 -8.98 3.33
CA ASP A 67 -2.30 -9.66 2.69
C ASP A 67 -1.35 -8.68 1.99
N PHE A 68 -1.89 -7.66 1.31
CA PHE A 68 -1.11 -6.62 0.66
C PHE A 68 -0.22 -5.88 1.66
N TRP A 69 -0.79 -5.37 2.75
CA TRP A 69 -0.05 -4.64 3.75
C TRP A 69 0.89 -5.51 4.57
N SER A 70 0.55 -6.78 4.80
CA SER A 70 1.47 -7.77 5.36
C SER A 70 2.67 -8.00 4.43
N SER A 71 2.46 -8.15 3.11
CA SER A 71 3.58 -8.24 2.16
C SER A 71 4.44 -6.97 2.15
N VAL A 72 3.81 -5.79 2.21
CA VAL A 72 4.51 -4.49 2.18
C VAL A 72 5.32 -4.23 3.45
N ALA A 73 4.79 -4.59 4.63
CA ALA A 73 5.42 -4.28 5.91
C ALA A 73 6.31 -5.41 6.44
N LEU A 74 5.96 -6.67 6.17
CA LEU A 74 6.61 -7.83 6.79
C LEU A 74 7.30 -8.74 5.77
N ASN A 75 7.26 -8.37 4.48
CA ASN A 75 7.76 -9.21 3.39
C ASN A 75 7.18 -10.64 3.44
N SER A 76 5.89 -10.75 3.79
CA SER A 76 5.25 -12.04 4.08
C SER A 76 5.09 -12.93 2.84
N GLY A 77 4.98 -12.30 1.66
CA GLY A 77 4.78 -12.99 0.37
C GLY A 77 3.34 -13.40 0.10
N ARG A 78 2.37 -12.97 0.93
CA ARG A 78 0.96 -13.40 0.81
C ARG A 78 0.20 -12.72 -0.32
N TYR A 79 0.59 -11.49 -0.66
CA TYR A 79 0.04 -10.78 -1.80
C TYR A 79 0.87 -11.00 -3.08
N SER A 80 0.21 -11.52 -4.12
CA SER A 80 0.78 -11.76 -5.46
C SER A 80 0.12 -10.93 -6.57
N GLY A 81 -0.77 -9.99 -6.21
CA GLY A 81 -1.51 -9.19 -7.17
C GLY A 81 -0.69 -8.08 -7.82
N ARG A 82 -1.26 -7.46 -8.87
CA ARG A 82 -0.65 -6.33 -9.59
C ARG A 82 -1.50 -5.07 -9.36
N PRO A 83 -1.09 -4.16 -8.46
CA PRO A 83 -1.94 -3.02 -8.08
C PRO A 83 -2.27 -2.10 -9.25
N VAL A 84 -1.28 -1.68 -10.06
CA VAL A 84 -1.50 -0.72 -11.16
C VAL A 84 -2.57 -1.18 -12.16
N PRO A 85 -2.49 -2.39 -12.77
CA PRO A 85 -3.55 -2.89 -13.66
C PRO A 85 -4.94 -2.93 -13.01
N ALA A 86 -5.00 -3.23 -11.70
CA ALA A 86 -6.27 -3.27 -10.98
C ALA A 86 -6.90 -1.88 -10.82
N HIS A 87 -6.11 -0.80 -10.83
CA HIS A 87 -6.59 0.58 -10.71
C HIS A 87 -6.83 1.24 -12.08
N MET A 88 -6.06 0.88 -13.13
CA MET A 88 -6.21 1.45 -14.48
C MET A 88 -7.60 1.31 -15.09
N LYS A 89 -8.34 0.24 -14.74
CA LYS A 89 -9.71 0.00 -15.22
C LYS A 89 -10.76 0.96 -14.64
N HIS A 90 -10.38 1.80 -13.68
CA HIS A 90 -11.30 2.71 -12.98
C HIS A 90 -11.08 4.15 -13.43
N THR A 91 -11.75 4.55 -14.51
CA THR A 91 -11.58 5.85 -15.18
C THR A 91 -12.04 7.05 -14.36
N HIS A 92 -12.78 6.83 -13.27
CA HIS A 92 -13.21 7.86 -12.33
C HIS A 92 -12.16 8.20 -11.27
N ILE A 93 -11.07 7.42 -11.17
CA ILE A 93 -9.92 7.79 -10.33
C ILE A 93 -9.24 9.01 -10.94
N ARG A 94 -8.81 9.94 -10.08
CA ARG A 94 -8.19 11.21 -10.42
C ARG A 94 -6.97 11.38 -9.54
N ASN A 95 -5.96 12.10 -10.02
CA ASN A 95 -4.70 12.28 -9.31
C ASN A 95 -4.92 12.79 -7.86
N TRP A 96 -5.76 13.79 -7.66
CA TRP A 96 -6.04 14.36 -6.34
C TRP A 96 -6.72 13.41 -5.33
N HIS A 97 -7.34 12.30 -5.79
CA HIS A 97 -7.88 11.29 -4.88
C HIS A 97 -6.77 10.62 -4.05
N PHE A 98 -5.56 10.50 -4.60
CA PHE A 98 -4.42 9.93 -3.88
C PHE A 98 -4.01 10.77 -2.68
N ASN A 99 -4.10 12.10 -2.78
CA ASN A 99 -3.78 13.01 -1.67
C ASN A 99 -4.75 12.80 -0.49
N ILE A 100 -6.05 12.65 -0.80
CA ILE A 100 -7.07 12.38 0.21
C ILE A 100 -6.86 11.00 0.83
N TRP A 101 -6.58 9.99 0.00
CA TRP A 101 -6.32 8.63 0.45
C TRP A 101 -5.10 8.57 1.38
N LEU A 102 -3.99 9.25 1.02
CA LEU A 102 -2.78 9.31 1.82
C LEU A 102 -3.00 10.06 3.14
N ALA A 103 -3.71 11.19 3.12
CA ALA A 103 -4.06 11.92 4.33
C ALA A 103 -4.94 11.08 5.28
N LEU A 104 -5.93 10.37 4.73
CA LEU A 104 -6.81 9.49 5.52
C LEU A 104 -6.05 8.28 6.07
N PHE A 105 -5.12 7.72 5.30
CA PHE A 105 -4.27 6.62 5.72
C PHE A 105 -3.34 7.06 6.85
N HIS A 106 -2.70 8.23 6.71
CA HIS A 106 -1.86 8.83 7.74
C HIS A 106 -2.64 9.06 9.04
N GLN A 107 -3.83 9.65 8.97
CA GLN A 107 -4.66 9.84 10.16
C GLN A 107 -5.02 8.50 10.81
N THR A 108 -5.30 7.46 10.01
CA THR A 108 -5.59 6.13 10.55
C THR A 108 -4.38 5.51 11.24
N LEU A 109 -3.18 5.70 10.70
CA LEU A 109 -1.94 5.28 11.36
C LEU A 109 -1.73 6.00 12.68
N ILE A 110 -1.91 7.33 12.73
CA ILE A 110 -1.80 8.11 13.98
C ILE A 110 -2.73 7.52 15.06
N ASP A 111 -3.94 7.13 14.69
CA ASP A 111 -4.95 6.66 15.65
C ASP A 111 -4.79 5.18 16.05
N THR A 112 -4.05 4.38 15.28
CA THR A 112 -3.99 2.92 15.47
C THR A 112 -2.59 2.40 15.79
N ALA A 113 -1.53 3.11 15.40
CA ALA A 113 -0.16 2.67 15.59
C ALA A 113 0.24 2.71 17.06
N LYS A 114 0.96 1.68 17.50
CA LYS A 114 1.51 1.59 18.87
C LYS A 114 2.69 2.53 19.08
N THR A 115 3.37 2.93 18.00
CA THR A 115 4.59 3.75 18.04
C THR A 115 4.59 4.78 16.90
N PRO A 116 5.26 5.93 17.08
CA PRO A 116 5.48 6.89 15.99
C PRO A 116 6.28 6.28 14.82
N ASP A 117 7.24 5.40 15.12
CA ASP A 117 8.08 4.76 14.11
C ASP A 117 7.26 3.90 13.15
N ALA A 118 6.20 3.22 13.64
CA ALA A 118 5.28 2.50 12.77
C ALA A 118 4.53 3.44 11.81
N VAL A 119 4.14 4.64 12.24
CA VAL A 119 3.51 5.64 11.36
C VAL A 119 4.46 6.02 10.22
N VAL A 120 5.70 6.40 10.55
CA VAL A 120 6.73 6.76 9.57
C VAL A 120 6.98 5.60 8.60
N TYR A 121 7.17 4.39 9.13
CA TYR A 121 7.46 3.19 8.36
C TYR A 121 6.39 2.88 7.31
N PHE A 122 5.11 3.00 7.67
CA PHE A 122 4.01 2.78 6.74
C PHE A 122 3.84 3.94 5.76
N MET A 123 3.99 5.19 6.21
CA MET A 123 3.82 6.37 5.34
C MET A 123 4.86 6.42 4.22
N GLU A 124 6.14 6.15 4.50
CA GLU A 124 7.18 6.06 3.45
C GLU A 124 6.80 5.06 2.34
N ARG A 125 6.20 3.93 2.72
CA ARG A 125 5.75 2.89 1.78
C ARG A 125 4.50 3.32 1.04
N ALA A 126 3.52 3.86 1.74
CA ALA A 126 2.26 4.31 1.19
C ALA A 126 2.48 5.42 0.14
N GLU A 127 3.32 6.40 0.44
CA GLU A 127 3.66 7.50 -0.46
C GLU A 127 4.37 6.99 -1.71
N ARG A 128 5.36 6.11 -1.57
CA ARG A 128 6.05 5.50 -2.71
C ARG A 128 5.10 4.71 -3.62
N ILE A 129 4.20 3.93 -3.02
CA ILE A 129 3.16 3.18 -3.76
C ILE A 129 2.21 4.15 -4.46
N GLY A 130 1.71 5.17 -3.75
CA GLY A 130 0.80 6.17 -4.27
C GLY A 130 1.42 6.97 -5.43
N HIS A 131 2.68 7.37 -5.30
CA HIS A 131 3.41 8.07 -6.35
C HIS A 131 3.61 7.19 -7.59
N SER A 132 4.02 5.93 -7.40
CA SER A 132 4.16 4.97 -8.52
C SER A 132 2.83 4.72 -9.24
N MET A 133 1.72 4.63 -8.50
CA MET A 133 0.39 4.51 -9.09
C MET A 133 -0.01 5.77 -9.85
N GLN A 134 0.23 6.95 -9.30
CA GLN A 134 -0.09 8.20 -9.99
C GLN A 134 0.64 8.35 -11.32
N LEU A 135 1.96 8.06 -11.34
CA LEU A 135 2.74 8.04 -12.59
C LEU A 135 2.13 7.05 -13.59
N ALA A 136 1.84 5.83 -13.16
CA ALA A 136 1.32 4.80 -14.05
C ALA A 136 -0.14 5.00 -14.50
N LEU A 137 -0.91 5.89 -13.86
CA LEU A 137 -2.31 6.15 -14.21
C LEU A 137 -2.51 7.44 -15.00
N PHE A 138 -1.59 8.40 -14.90
CA PHE A 138 -1.81 9.77 -15.39
C PHE A 138 -0.64 10.34 -16.19
N ASP A 139 0.48 9.65 -16.30
CA ASP A 139 1.58 10.10 -17.17
C ASP A 139 1.46 9.44 -18.54
N ASP A 140 1.06 10.24 -19.55
CA ASP A 140 0.87 9.81 -20.94
C ASP A 140 2.16 9.28 -21.58
N ALA A 141 3.34 9.66 -21.06
CA ALA A 141 4.64 9.25 -21.58
C ALA A 141 5.02 7.78 -21.29
N VAL A 142 4.32 7.11 -20.36
CA VAL A 142 4.62 5.72 -19.95
C VAL A 142 3.97 4.69 -20.90
N PHE A 143 2.97 5.11 -21.69
CA PHE A 143 2.22 4.22 -22.60
C PHE A 143 2.46 4.45 -24.09
N ASP A 144 3.31 5.41 -24.46
CA ASP A 144 3.69 5.60 -25.85
C ASP A 144 4.91 4.70 -26.16
N PRO A 145 4.74 3.53 -26.84
CA PRO A 145 5.90 2.79 -27.31
C PRO A 145 6.69 3.69 -28.27
N PRO A 146 8.04 3.59 -28.31
CA PRO A 146 8.82 4.41 -29.22
C PRO A 146 8.29 4.22 -30.64
N LEU A 147 7.88 5.33 -31.28
CA LEU A 147 7.50 5.33 -32.68
C LEU A 147 8.60 4.61 -33.46
N SER A 148 8.20 3.53 -34.14
CA SER A 148 9.06 2.81 -35.08
C SER A 148 9.71 3.83 -35.99
N ARG A 149 11.04 3.91 -35.96
CA ARG A 149 11.78 4.66 -36.96
C ARG A 149 11.77 3.82 -38.22
N ASP A 150 10.96 4.23 -39.20
CA ASP A 150 11.06 3.80 -40.60
C ASP A 150 12.47 4.10 -41.17
#